data_AF-A0ABD2QP53-F1
#
_entry.id   AF-A0ABD2QP53-F1
#
_cell.length_a   1.000
_cell.length_b   1.000
_cell.length_c   1.000
_cell.angle_alpha   90.00
_cell.angle_beta   90.00
_cell.angle_gamma   90.00
#
_symmetry.space_group_name_H-M   'P 1'
#
loop_
_entity.id
_entity.type
_entity.pdbx_description
1 polymer ?
#
loop_
_entity_poly.entity_id
_entity_poly.type
_entity_poly.pdbx_seq_one_letter_code
_entity_poly.pdbx_strand_id
1 'polypeptide(L)'
;MENIMELFLYVSSILLVYDFDRCNGLRRDWQWQMGSATIFCAWINLILFLRKLGIFGVYTILFFRILERFLVYIWLFAVFILSFSIAFYALLRNQLAFSSLGEAFMKTSVMMIGELDFGTVFDNRFSEDIPLPIENQVPYVELTYLFWIVFLLVMCIILVNMMIAMAVDDMNEVQRDIEFRRLMMTSKFCLSMEGFLPEYLLRRSIKNEITWKRKKFLYGKLRPDPELLQRILSLDESSNPKKRDSKENEFIHIQEMLKEINSRLKLVTEK
;
A
#
# COMPACT_ATOMS: atom_id res chain seq x y z
N MET A 1 -4.20 -15.95 -5.95
CA MET A 1 -4.16 -15.47 -4.55
C MET A 1 -5.53 -14.99 -4.09
N GLU A 2 -6.22 -14.10 -4.82
CA GLU A 2 -7.58 -13.63 -4.47
C GLU A 2 -8.55 -14.79 -4.16
N ASN A 3 -8.69 -15.76 -5.06
CA ASN A 3 -9.61 -16.89 -4.86
C ASN A 3 -9.28 -17.77 -3.63
N ILE A 4 -8.01 -17.88 -3.25
CA ILE A 4 -7.59 -18.68 -2.08
C ILE A 4 -7.94 -17.91 -0.80
N MET A 5 -7.70 -16.59 -0.78
CA MET A 5 -8.07 -15.74 0.34
C MET A 5 -9.59 -15.66 0.54
N GLU A 6 -10.35 -15.54 -0.56
CA GLU A 6 -11.81 -15.56 -0.51
C GLU A 6 -12.35 -16.89 0.02
N LEU A 7 -11.83 -18.03 -0.46
CA LEU A 7 -12.20 -19.35 0.04
C LEU A 7 -11.90 -19.49 1.53
N PHE A 8 -10.70 -19.08 1.97
CA PHE A 8 -10.32 -19.09 3.37
C PHE A 8 -11.26 -18.24 4.23
N LEU A 9 -11.65 -17.05 3.76
CA LEU A 9 -12.59 -16.17 4.45
C LEU A 9 -13.99 -16.77 4.57
N TYR A 10 -14.49 -17.43 3.52
CA TYR A 10 -15.79 -18.09 3.58
C TYR A 10 -15.79 -19.27 4.54
N VAL A 11 -14.76 -20.12 4.49
CA VAL A 11 -14.61 -21.27 5.39
C VAL A 11 -14.51 -20.81 6.85
N SER A 12 -13.66 -19.82 7.13
CA SER A 12 -13.48 -19.28 8.49
C SER A 12 -14.73 -18.56 9.03
N SER A 13 -15.48 -17.86 8.17
CA SER A 13 -16.75 -17.23 8.56
C SER A 13 -17.82 -18.27 8.92
N ILE A 14 -17.91 -19.37 8.14
CA ILE A 14 -18.84 -20.47 8.45
C ILE A 14 -18.45 -21.14 9.77
N LEU A 15 -17.17 -21.40 10.00
CA LEU A 15 -16.67 -22.00 11.24
C LEU A 15 -16.87 -21.10 12.48
N LEU A 16 -16.92 -19.77 12.31
CA LEU A 16 -17.24 -18.83 13.39
C LEU A 16 -18.73 -18.89 13.76
N VAL A 17 -19.60 -19.01 12.75
CA VAL A 17 -21.06 -19.05 12.94
C VAL A 17 -21.51 -20.44 13.40
N TYR A 18 -20.80 -21.50 13.04
CA TYR A 18 -21.13 -22.85 13.47
C TYR A 18 -20.93 -23.02 14.97
N ASP A 19 -22.00 -23.41 15.64
CA ASP A 19 -21.98 -23.71 17.07
C ASP A 19 -21.44 -25.12 17.29
N PHE A 20 -20.21 -25.20 17.83
CA PHE A 20 -19.58 -26.47 18.18
C PHE A 20 -19.99 -26.98 19.56
N ASP A 21 -20.72 -26.18 20.35
CA ASP A 21 -21.14 -26.58 21.70
C ASP A 21 -22.65 -26.75 21.76
N ARG A 22 -23.10 -28.02 21.85
CA ARG A 22 -24.53 -28.37 21.78
C ARG A 22 -25.36 -27.89 22.98
N CYS A 23 -24.72 -27.42 24.05
CA CYS A 23 -25.39 -27.18 25.33
C CYS A 23 -25.43 -25.71 25.78
N ASN A 24 -24.44 -24.89 25.40
CA ASN A 24 -24.25 -23.57 26.04
C ASN A 24 -24.22 -22.38 25.07
N GLY A 25 -24.10 -22.59 23.76
CA GLY A 25 -23.94 -21.50 22.79
C GLY A 25 -22.70 -20.62 23.00
N LEU A 26 -21.77 -21.06 23.86
CA LEU A 26 -20.54 -20.35 24.18
C LEU A 26 -19.47 -20.68 23.15
N ARG A 27 -18.92 -19.64 22.52
CA ARG A 27 -17.82 -19.78 21.56
C ARG A 27 -16.53 -20.16 22.27
N ARG A 28 -15.78 -21.11 21.70
CA ARG A 28 -14.47 -21.54 22.22
C ARG A 28 -13.40 -20.46 22.00
N ASP A 29 -12.34 -20.46 22.80
CA ASP A 29 -11.25 -19.46 22.69
C ASP A 29 -10.61 -19.42 21.30
N TRP A 30 -10.41 -20.58 20.67
CA TRP A 30 -9.88 -20.65 19.31
C TRP A 30 -10.84 -20.05 18.27
N GLN A 31 -12.16 -20.09 18.50
CA GLN A 31 -13.13 -19.45 17.61
C GLN A 31 -13.05 -17.94 17.72
N TRP A 32 -12.79 -17.40 18.91
CA TRP A 32 -12.55 -15.97 19.10
C TRP A 32 -11.26 -15.50 18.44
N GLN A 33 -10.17 -16.26 18.60
CA GLN A 33 -8.89 -15.97 17.94
C GLN A 33 -9.00 -16.03 16.41
N MET A 34 -9.65 -17.07 15.89
CA MET A 34 -9.86 -17.21 14.45
C MET A 34 -10.82 -16.14 13.94
N GLY A 35 -11.85 -15.80 14.72
CA GLY A 35 -12.83 -14.80 14.33
C GLY A 35 -12.28 -13.38 14.26
N SER A 36 -11.42 -12.99 15.19
CA SER A 36 -10.72 -11.71 15.12
C SER A 36 -9.82 -11.63 13.88
N ALA A 37 -9.06 -12.69 13.59
CA ALA A 37 -8.25 -12.79 12.38
C ALA A 37 -9.10 -12.75 11.10
N THR A 38 -10.26 -13.41 11.09
CA THR A 38 -11.19 -13.44 9.95
C THR A 38 -11.77 -12.06 9.66
N ILE A 39 -12.21 -11.34 10.70
CA ILE A 39 -12.73 -9.97 10.57
C ILE A 39 -11.64 -9.05 9.99
N PHE A 40 -10.41 -9.13 10.50
CA PHE A 40 -9.30 -8.35 9.98
C PHE A 40 -9.00 -8.69 8.50
N CYS A 41 -8.90 -9.97 8.16
CA CYS A 41 -8.68 -10.42 6.79
C CYS A 41 -9.82 -10.01 5.85
N ALA A 42 -11.07 -9.97 6.33
CA ALA A 42 -12.21 -9.51 5.55
C ALA A 42 -12.10 -8.03 5.16
N TRP A 43 -11.62 -7.17 6.07
CA TRP A 43 -11.32 -5.77 5.76
C TRP A 43 -10.16 -5.63 4.77
N ILE A 44 -9.09 -6.41 4.89
CA ILE A 44 -8.01 -6.43 3.91
C ILE A 44 -8.53 -6.89 2.53
N ASN A 45 -9.38 -7.91 2.49
CA ASN A 45 -9.99 -8.39 1.25
C ASN A 45 -10.94 -7.35 0.64
N LEU A 46 -11.67 -6.59 1.47
CA LEU A 46 -12.45 -5.45 0.99
C LEU A 46 -11.56 -4.41 0.30
N ILE A 47 -10.40 -4.08 0.87
CA ILE A 47 -9.43 -3.19 0.21
C ILE A 47 -8.97 -3.79 -1.13
N LEU A 48 -8.73 -5.10 -1.21
CA LEU A 48 -8.41 -5.77 -2.48
C LEU A 48 -9.56 -5.72 -3.49
N PHE A 49 -10.83 -5.71 -3.06
CA PHE A 49 -11.94 -5.46 -3.97
C PHE A 49 -12.00 -4.00 -4.44
N LEU A 50 -11.64 -3.03 -3.60
CA LEU A 50 -11.52 -1.61 -4.00
C LEU A 50 -10.47 -1.43 -5.11
N ARG A 51 -9.54 -2.37 -5.26
CA ARG A 51 -8.60 -2.45 -6.40
C ARG A 51 -9.30 -2.45 -7.76
N LYS A 52 -10.46 -3.08 -7.86
CA LYS A 52 -11.24 -3.23 -9.11
C LYS A 52 -12.12 -2.00 -9.38
N LEU A 53 -12.25 -1.08 -8.42
CA LEU A 53 -12.98 0.17 -8.59
C LEU A 53 -12.08 1.24 -9.22
N GLY A 54 -12.65 2.10 -10.07
CA GLY A 54 -11.89 3.07 -10.87
C GLY A 54 -10.89 3.93 -10.08
N ILE A 55 -11.37 4.95 -9.36
CA ILE A 55 -10.49 5.95 -8.70
C ILE A 55 -9.70 5.32 -7.53
N PHE A 56 -10.35 4.49 -6.71
CA PHE A 56 -9.72 3.85 -5.54
C PHE A 56 -8.71 2.75 -5.91
N GLY A 57 -8.85 2.14 -7.10
CA GLY A 57 -7.99 1.07 -7.54
C GLY A 57 -6.54 1.50 -7.76
N VAL A 58 -6.33 2.72 -8.27
CA VAL A 58 -4.98 3.29 -8.49
C VAL A 58 -4.21 3.39 -7.17
N TYR A 59 -4.83 3.99 -6.15
CA TYR A 59 -4.20 4.19 -4.84
C TYR A 59 -3.97 2.86 -4.12
N THR A 60 -4.89 1.91 -4.25
CA THR A 60 -4.77 0.59 -3.65
C THR A 60 -3.61 -0.20 -4.27
N ILE A 61 -3.46 -0.19 -5.61
CA ILE A 61 -2.34 -0.87 -6.30
C ILE A 61 -1.01 -0.22 -5.93
N LEU A 62 -1.00 1.11 -5.86
CA LEU A 62 0.18 1.87 -5.43
C LEU A 62 0.61 1.46 -4.02
N PHE A 63 -0.33 1.42 -3.06
CA PHE A 63 -0.05 1.04 -1.69
C PHE A 63 0.57 -0.35 -1.58
N PHE A 64 -0.05 -1.37 -2.18
CA PHE A 64 0.49 -2.74 -2.09
C PHE A 64 1.84 -2.89 -2.79
N ARG A 65 2.10 -2.13 -3.86
CA ARG A 65 3.42 -2.12 -4.51
C ARG A 65 4.50 -1.53 -3.62
N ILE A 66 4.21 -0.40 -2.95
CA ILE A 66 5.15 0.20 -2.00
C ILE A 66 5.37 -0.75 -0.82
N LEU A 67 4.30 -1.39 -0.32
CA LEU A 67 4.37 -2.38 0.75
C LEU A 67 5.27 -3.57 0.38
N GLU A 68 5.15 -4.11 -0.83
CA GLU A 68 6.00 -5.21 -1.31
C GLU A 68 7.47 -4.82 -1.33
N ARG A 69 7.80 -3.63 -1.87
CA ARG A 69 9.19 -3.13 -1.85
C ARG A 69 9.69 -2.93 -0.43
N PHE A 70 8.88 -2.32 0.43
CA PHE A 70 9.21 -2.11 1.83
C PHE A 70 9.50 -3.42 2.57
N LEU A 71 8.70 -4.47 2.34
CA LEU A 71 8.92 -5.80 2.92
C LEU A 71 10.25 -6.42 2.46
N VAL A 72 10.71 -6.14 1.24
CA VAL A 72 12.04 -6.58 0.78
C VAL A 72 13.17 -5.82 1.48
N TYR A 73 12.95 -4.63 2.01
CA TYR A 73 13.98 -3.93 2.80
C TYR A 73 13.93 -4.25 4.29
N ILE A 74 12.81 -4.81 4.78
CA ILE A 74 12.62 -5.10 6.22
C ILE A 74 13.62 -6.11 6.77
N TRP A 75 14.16 -7.02 5.96
CA TRP A 75 15.12 -8.01 6.44
C TRP A 75 16.44 -7.37 6.87
N LEU A 76 16.86 -6.27 6.22
CA LEU A 76 18.04 -5.51 6.61
C LEU A 76 17.85 -4.92 8.02
N PHE A 77 16.67 -4.35 8.28
CA PHE A 77 16.34 -3.80 9.60
C PHE A 77 16.16 -4.90 10.65
N ALA A 78 15.63 -6.06 10.27
CA ALA A 78 15.41 -7.18 11.19
C ALA A 78 16.71 -7.67 11.85
N VAL A 79 17.84 -7.66 11.14
CA VAL A 79 19.15 -8.04 11.71
C VAL A 79 19.56 -7.08 12.83
N PHE A 80 19.35 -5.77 12.65
CA PHE A 80 19.64 -4.78 13.68
C PHE A 80 18.69 -4.92 14.88
N ILE A 81 17.39 -5.09 14.63
CA ILE A 81 16.39 -5.29 15.71
C ILE A 81 16.75 -6.54 16.53
N LEU A 82 17.07 -7.66 15.88
CA LEU A 82 17.47 -8.89 16.56
C LEU A 82 18.75 -8.70 17.39
N SER A 83 19.75 -8.02 16.83
CA SER A 83 21.03 -7.79 17.52
C SER A 83 20.85 -6.95 18.79
N PHE A 84 20.14 -5.83 18.69
CA PHE A 84 19.85 -4.99 19.86
C PHE A 84 18.88 -5.66 20.83
N SER A 85 17.90 -6.43 20.33
CA SER A 85 16.96 -7.17 21.17
C SER A 85 17.67 -8.21 22.06
N ILE A 86 18.61 -8.97 21.49
CA ILE A 86 19.40 -9.95 22.26
C ILE A 86 20.32 -9.23 23.26
N ALA A 87 20.92 -8.10 22.87
CA ALA A 87 21.76 -7.31 23.77
C ALA A 87 20.96 -6.74 24.96
N PHE A 88 19.78 -6.17 24.71
CA PHE A 88 18.91 -5.67 25.76
C PHE A 88 18.31 -6.80 26.61
N TYR A 89 17.97 -7.93 26.01
CA TYR A 89 17.58 -9.13 26.75
C TYR A 89 18.65 -9.56 27.76
N ALA A 90 19.93 -9.50 27.39
CA ALA A 90 21.03 -9.82 28.29
C ALA A 90 21.27 -8.75 29.37
N LEU A 91 21.17 -7.47 29.02
CA LEU A 91 21.46 -6.34 29.93
C LEU A 91 20.31 -5.98 30.87
N LEU A 92 19.07 -6.21 30.45
CA LEU A 92 17.84 -5.76 31.10
C LEU A 92 16.91 -6.93 31.48
N ARG A 93 17.40 -8.18 31.52
CA ARG A 93 16.60 -9.39 31.81
C ARG A 93 15.67 -9.26 33.03
N ASN A 94 16.10 -8.51 34.04
CA ASN A 94 15.32 -8.33 35.26
C ASN A 94 14.01 -7.56 34.99
N GLN A 95 14.01 -6.63 34.02
CA GLN A 95 12.83 -5.85 33.65
C GLN A 95 11.77 -6.74 32.98
N LEU A 96 10.51 -6.58 33.39
CA LEU A 96 9.37 -7.31 32.82
C LEU A 96 9.27 -7.19 31.29
N ALA A 97 9.59 -6.02 30.74
CA ALA A 97 9.57 -5.78 29.28
C ALA A 97 10.65 -6.56 28.49
N PHE A 98 11.64 -7.14 29.18
CA PHE A 98 12.76 -7.89 28.61
C PHE A 98 12.90 -9.28 29.26
N SER A 99 11.83 -9.80 29.88
CA SER A 99 11.89 -11.06 30.64
C SER A 99 12.05 -12.28 29.73
N SER A 100 11.48 -12.20 28.53
CA SER A 100 11.60 -13.21 27.46
C SER A 100 12.19 -12.61 26.19
N LEU A 101 12.77 -13.48 25.34
CA LEU A 101 13.31 -13.05 24.04
C LEU A 101 12.23 -12.43 23.13
N GLY A 102 11.01 -12.97 23.18
CA GLY A 102 9.88 -12.45 22.40
C GLY A 102 9.44 -11.06 22.87
N GLU A 103 9.34 -10.84 24.17
CA GLU A 103 9.02 -9.52 24.74
C GLU A 103 10.13 -8.50 24.46
N ALA A 104 11.40 -8.90 24.60
CA ALA A 104 12.53 -8.05 24.26
C ALA A 104 12.51 -7.64 22.78
N PHE A 105 12.16 -8.56 21.88
CA PHE A 105 12.02 -8.27 20.45
C PHE A 105 10.89 -7.29 20.17
N MET A 106 9.73 -7.51 20.77
CA MET A 106 8.57 -6.61 20.65
C MET A 106 8.89 -5.23 21.21
N LYS A 107 9.49 -5.16 22.41
CA LYS A 107 9.87 -3.90 23.05
C LYS A 107 10.91 -3.15 22.22
N THR A 108 11.93 -3.83 21.70
CA THR A 108 12.96 -3.21 20.83
C THR A 108 12.36 -2.69 19.52
N SER A 109 11.40 -3.41 18.94
CA SER A 109 10.68 -2.98 17.72
C SER A 109 9.83 -1.72 17.98
N VAL A 110 9.14 -1.67 19.12
CA VAL A 110 8.36 -0.49 19.55
C VAL A 110 9.28 0.70 19.82
N MET A 111 10.44 0.47 20.47
CA MET A 111 11.45 1.50 20.69
C MET A 111 12.01 2.08 19.38
N MET A 112 12.16 1.26 18.32
CA MET A 112 12.61 1.73 17.00
C MET A 112 11.63 2.74 16.37
N ILE A 113 10.32 2.56 16.58
CA ILE A 113 9.29 3.48 16.06
C ILE A 113 9.36 4.86 16.75
N GLY A 114 10.00 4.93 17.93
CA GLY A 114 10.24 6.18 18.66
C GLY A 114 9.64 6.20 20.07
N GLU A 115 9.01 5.10 20.52
CA GLU A 115 8.52 4.99 21.89
C GLU A 115 9.66 4.62 22.84
N LEU A 116 10.35 5.66 23.33
CA LEU A 116 11.49 5.53 24.23
C LEU A 116 11.04 5.77 25.67
N ASP A 117 10.91 4.69 26.42
CA ASP A 117 10.55 4.76 27.83
C ASP A 117 11.80 4.65 28.72
N PHE A 118 12.57 5.75 28.76
CA PHE A 118 13.78 5.83 29.58
C PHE A 118 13.44 5.91 31.08
N GLY A 119 12.36 6.60 31.43
CA GLY A 119 11.94 6.78 32.82
C GLY A 119 11.65 5.44 33.49
N THR A 120 10.78 4.60 32.94
CA THR A 120 10.44 3.35 33.62
C THR A 120 11.61 2.36 33.73
N VAL A 121 12.57 2.41 32.80
CA VAL A 121 13.73 1.50 32.77
C VAL A 121 14.83 1.95 33.75
N PHE A 122 15.05 3.25 33.92
CA PHE A 122 16.19 3.78 34.68
C PHE A 122 15.82 4.51 35.98
N ASP A 123 14.56 4.93 36.17
CA ASP A 123 14.11 5.74 37.32
C ASP A 123 13.91 4.89 38.60
N ASN A 124 13.80 3.56 38.46
CA ASN A 124 13.84 2.58 39.56
C ASN A 124 15.18 2.56 40.35
N ARG A 125 16.10 3.49 40.07
CA ARG A 125 17.38 3.67 40.77
C ARG A 125 17.33 4.67 41.91
N PHE A 126 16.38 5.61 41.92
CA PHE A 126 16.41 6.76 42.83
C PHE A 126 15.55 6.59 44.10
N SER A 127 14.87 5.46 44.25
CA SER A 127 14.09 5.15 45.46
C SER A 127 14.97 4.45 46.50
N GLU A 128 15.93 5.19 47.11
CA GLU A 128 16.81 4.66 48.16
C GLU A 128 16.05 4.23 49.44
N ASP A 129 14.81 4.70 49.64
CA ASP A 129 14.06 4.52 50.89
C ASP A 129 13.10 3.31 50.91
N ILE A 130 13.00 2.54 49.83
CA ILE A 130 12.11 1.37 49.77
C ILE A 130 12.91 0.18 49.21
N PRO A 131 12.98 -0.97 49.90
CA PRO A 131 13.60 -2.17 49.35
C PRO A 131 12.79 -2.60 48.12
N LEU A 132 13.20 -2.15 46.95
CA LEU A 132 12.61 -2.52 45.68
C LEU A 132 12.78 -4.04 45.50
N PRO A 133 11.78 -4.75 44.95
CA PRO A 133 11.98 -6.12 44.50
C PRO A 133 13.19 -6.20 43.57
N ILE A 134 14.02 -7.22 43.75
CA ILE A 134 15.25 -7.51 42.95
C ILE A 134 14.97 -7.46 41.43
N GLU A 135 13.70 -7.63 41.06
CA GLU A 135 13.16 -7.61 39.70
C GLU A 135 13.40 -6.31 38.93
N ASN A 136 13.64 -5.15 39.55
CA ASN A 136 13.80 -3.88 38.79
C ASN A 136 15.22 -3.33 38.71
N GLN A 137 16.22 -4.05 39.20
CA GLN A 137 17.61 -3.58 39.21
C GLN A 137 18.32 -3.81 37.87
N VAL A 138 19.04 -2.79 37.39
CA VAL A 138 19.89 -2.86 36.19
C VAL A 138 21.34 -3.15 36.62
N PRO A 139 21.86 -4.37 36.41
CA PRO A 139 23.17 -4.79 36.94
C PRO A 139 24.36 -4.08 36.26
N TYR A 140 24.32 -3.88 34.94
CA TYR A 140 25.42 -3.32 34.16
C TYR A 140 25.12 -1.90 33.68
N VAL A 141 25.06 -0.96 34.62
CA VAL A 141 24.62 0.43 34.38
C VAL A 141 25.34 1.12 33.21
N GLU A 142 26.67 1.10 33.22
CA GLU A 142 27.48 1.84 32.25
C GLU A 142 27.33 1.27 30.83
N LEU A 143 27.36 -0.06 30.70
CA LEU A 143 27.15 -0.75 29.43
C LEU A 143 25.74 -0.51 28.90
N THR A 144 24.72 -0.56 29.75
CA THR A 144 23.34 -0.29 29.34
C THR A 144 23.19 1.13 28.79
N TYR A 145 23.80 2.14 29.43
CA TYR A 145 23.78 3.50 28.89
C TYR A 145 24.50 3.63 27.54
N LEU A 146 25.65 2.98 27.38
CA LEU A 146 26.38 2.98 26.11
C LEU A 146 25.53 2.34 25.00
N PHE A 147 24.96 1.16 25.24
CA PHE A 147 24.08 0.50 24.28
C PHE A 147 22.84 1.34 23.98
N TRP A 148 22.29 2.04 24.96
CA TRP A 148 21.16 2.94 24.77
C TRP A 148 21.51 4.11 23.85
N ILE A 149 22.65 4.78 24.06
CA ILE A 149 23.09 5.89 23.21
C ILE A 149 23.33 5.41 21.77
N VAL A 150 24.02 4.28 21.61
CA VAL A 150 24.26 3.69 20.29
C VAL A 150 22.94 3.29 19.62
N PHE A 151 22.00 2.72 20.36
CA PHE A 151 20.66 2.40 19.87
C PHE A 151 19.91 3.64 19.39
N LEU A 152 19.91 4.73 20.16
CA LEU A 152 19.26 5.99 19.78
C LEU A 152 19.84 6.55 18.48
N LEU A 153 21.16 6.55 18.34
CA LEU A 153 21.83 7.07 17.16
C LEU A 153 21.53 6.18 15.93
N VAL A 154 21.74 4.87 16.06
CA VAL A 154 21.62 3.95 14.92
C VAL A 154 20.16 3.67 14.59
N MET A 155 19.35 3.22 15.55
CA MET A 155 17.99 2.74 15.29
C MET A 155 17.00 3.88 15.15
N CYS A 156 16.99 4.84 16.09
CA CYS A 156 15.97 5.90 16.10
C CYS A 156 16.28 7.02 15.10
N ILE A 157 17.55 7.38 14.93
CA ILE A 157 17.93 8.47 14.02
C ILE A 157 18.30 7.93 12.64
N ILE A 158 19.34 7.10 12.52
CA ILE A 158 19.83 6.67 11.21
C ILE A 158 18.80 5.79 10.49
N LEU A 159 18.31 4.72 11.12
CA LEU A 159 17.43 3.77 10.43
C LEU A 159 16.06 4.36 10.11
N VAL A 160 15.42 5.10 11.01
CA VAL A 160 14.12 5.74 10.70
C VAL A 160 14.26 6.74 9.56
N ASN A 161 15.31 7.56 9.56
CA ASN A 161 15.56 8.49 8.46
C ASN A 161 15.85 7.76 7.14
N MET A 162 16.57 6.63 7.18
CA MET A 162 16.80 5.79 6.02
C MET A 162 15.50 5.17 5.49
N MET A 163 14.61 4.71 6.38
CA MET A 163 13.30 4.17 6.00
C MET A 163 12.42 5.24 5.34
N ILE A 164 12.40 6.45 5.88
CA ILE A 164 11.65 7.57 5.31
C ILE A 164 12.22 7.95 3.94
N ALA A 165 13.55 8.07 3.82
CA ALA A 165 14.19 8.41 2.56
C ALA A 165 13.86 7.38 1.47
N MET A 166 13.97 6.08 1.80
CA MET A 166 13.61 4.99 0.90
C MET A 166 12.14 5.00 0.49
N ALA A 167 11.23 5.23 1.45
CA ALA A 167 9.80 5.32 1.16
C ALA A 167 9.48 6.52 0.25
N VAL A 168 10.16 7.66 0.44
CA VAL A 168 10.00 8.85 -0.40
C VAL A 168 10.55 8.60 -1.80
N ASP A 169 11.70 7.94 -1.93
CA ASP A 169 12.29 7.59 -3.22
C ASP A 169 11.38 6.65 -4.03
N ASP A 170 10.83 5.61 -3.39
CA ASP A 170 9.85 4.71 -3.99
C ASP A 170 8.56 5.46 -4.37
N MET A 171 8.07 6.37 -3.51
CA MET A 171 6.89 7.19 -3.81
C MET A 171 7.12 8.06 -5.05
N ASN A 172 8.28 8.70 -5.16
CA ASN A 172 8.65 9.55 -6.29
C ASN A 172 8.76 8.76 -7.59
N GLU A 173 9.28 7.53 -7.55
CA GLU A 173 9.31 6.65 -8.72
C GLU A 173 7.90 6.35 -9.20
N VAL A 174 7.01 5.93 -8.30
CA VAL A 174 5.67 5.53 -8.73
C VAL A 174 4.82 6.72 -9.16
N GLN A 175 4.96 7.90 -8.52
CA GLN A 175 4.23 9.11 -8.90
C GLN A 175 4.43 9.52 -10.36
N ARG A 176 5.63 9.32 -10.92
CA ARG A 176 5.92 9.61 -12.34
C ARG A 176 5.05 8.81 -13.31
N ASP A 177 4.58 7.63 -12.89
CA ASP A 177 3.80 6.72 -13.73
C ASP A 177 2.28 6.78 -13.44
N ILE A 178 1.83 7.51 -12.41
CA ILE A 178 0.43 7.41 -11.92
C ILE A 178 -0.57 7.85 -13.00
N GLU A 179 -0.31 8.96 -13.71
CA GLU A 179 -1.26 9.48 -14.70
C GLU A 179 -1.49 8.47 -15.83
N PHE A 180 -0.41 7.90 -16.36
CA PHE A 180 -0.48 6.87 -17.39
C PHE A 180 -1.15 5.60 -16.88
N ARG A 181 -0.79 5.12 -15.68
CA ARG A 181 -1.42 3.94 -15.06
C ARG A 181 -2.91 4.15 -14.83
N ARG A 182 -3.33 5.35 -14.42
CA ARG A 182 -4.75 5.69 -14.25
C ARG A 182 -5.52 5.62 -15.57
N LEU A 183 -4.97 6.16 -16.65
CA LEU A 183 -5.58 6.07 -17.99
C LEU A 183 -5.68 4.61 -18.46
N MET A 184 -4.61 3.83 -18.30
CA MET A 184 -4.60 2.42 -18.65
C MET A 184 -5.65 1.61 -17.87
N MET A 185 -5.79 1.85 -16.57
CA MET A 185 -6.76 1.11 -15.75
C MET A 185 -8.21 1.45 -16.11
N THR A 186 -8.50 2.73 -16.37
CA THR A 186 -9.83 3.14 -16.87
C THR A 186 -10.13 2.47 -18.21
N SER A 187 -9.17 2.45 -19.14
CA SER A 187 -9.34 1.80 -20.45
C SER A 187 -9.59 0.30 -20.31
N LYS A 188 -8.79 -0.41 -19.50
CA LYS A 188 -8.99 -1.85 -19.24
C LYS A 188 -10.32 -2.16 -18.58
N PHE A 189 -10.76 -1.31 -17.66
CA PHE A 189 -12.08 -1.43 -17.03
C PHE A 189 -13.20 -1.28 -18.06
N CYS A 190 -13.14 -0.25 -18.91
CA CYS A 190 -14.12 -0.05 -19.99
C CYS A 190 -14.16 -1.24 -20.95
N LEU A 191 -13.00 -1.75 -21.40
CA LEU A 191 -12.92 -2.94 -22.27
C LEU A 191 -13.47 -4.20 -21.60
N SER A 192 -13.18 -4.39 -20.30
CA SER A 192 -13.71 -5.52 -19.54
C SER A 192 -15.23 -5.44 -19.43
N MET A 193 -15.76 -4.25 -19.12
CA MET A 193 -17.20 -4.02 -19.11
C MET A 193 -17.83 -4.25 -20.50
N GLU A 194 -17.17 -3.79 -21.58
CA GLU A 194 -17.63 -3.98 -22.95
C GLU A 194 -17.87 -5.46 -23.27
N GLY A 195 -16.99 -6.35 -22.80
CA GLY A 195 -17.14 -7.81 -22.96
C GLY A 195 -18.27 -8.43 -22.12
N PHE A 196 -18.69 -7.81 -21.01
CA PHE A 196 -19.82 -8.28 -20.19
C PHE A 196 -21.16 -7.70 -20.65
N LEU A 197 -21.18 -6.62 -21.43
CA LEU A 197 -22.40 -6.01 -21.92
C LEU A 197 -22.93 -6.74 -23.17
N PRO A 198 -24.22 -7.10 -23.20
CA PRO A 198 -24.86 -7.61 -24.41
C PRO A 198 -24.79 -6.61 -25.58
N GLU A 199 -24.62 -7.12 -26.81
CA GLU A 199 -24.47 -6.29 -28.02
C GLU A 199 -25.59 -5.26 -28.23
N TYR A 200 -26.81 -5.57 -27.77
CA TYR A 200 -27.95 -4.66 -27.88
C TYR A 200 -27.80 -3.39 -27.04
N LEU A 201 -27.24 -3.48 -25.82
CA LEU A 201 -26.97 -2.31 -24.97
C LEU A 201 -25.81 -1.51 -25.53
N LEU A 202 -24.78 -2.20 -26.03
CA LEU A 202 -23.62 -1.57 -26.63
C LEU A 202 -23.99 -0.73 -27.86
N ARG A 203 -24.72 -1.33 -28.81
CA ARG A 203 -25.20 -0.65 -30.03
C ARG A 203 -26.10 0.53 -29.68
N ARG A 204 -26.94 0.45 -28.65
CA ARG A 204 -27.82 1.54 -28.21
C ARG A 204 -27.03 2.71 -27.60
N SER A 205 -26.05 2.43 -26.74
CA SER A 205 -25.20 3.45 -26.11
C SER A 205 -24.30 4.15 -27.14
N ILE A 206 -23.67 3.40 -28.03
CA ILE A 206 -22.80 3.95 -29.10
C ILE A 206 -23.60 4.82 -30.07
N LYS A 207 -24.81 4.38 -30.49
CA LYS A 207 -25.68 5.14 -31.39
C LYS A 207 -26.17 6.45 -30.76
N ASN A 208 -26.41 6.46 -29.45
CA ASN A 208 -26.78 7.68 -28.71
C ASN A 208 -25.61 8.66 -28.56
N GLU A 209 -24.37 8.17 -28.39
CA GLU A 209 -23.20 9.04 -28.24
C GLU A 209 -22.76 9.68 -29.57
N ILE A 210 -22.79 8.92 -30.67
CA ILE A 210 -22.49 9.42 -32.02
C ILE A 210 -23.51 10.49 -32.44
N THR A 211 -24.80 10.28 -32.13
CA THR A 211 -25.85 11.28 -32.43
C THR A 211 -25.70 12.54 -31.59
N TRP A 212 -25.25 12.43 -30.33
CA TRP A 212 -24.96 13.58 -29.48
C TRP A 212 -23.75 14.39 -29.94
N LYS A 213 -22.61 13.72 -30.26
CA LYS A 213 -21.41 14.39 -30.80
C LYS A 213 -21.68 15.03 -32.15
N ARG A 214 -22.44 14.36 -33.03
CA ARG A 214 -22.85 14.91 -34.33
C ARG A 214 -23.76 16.13 -34.18
N LYS A 215 -24.71 16.12 -33.23
CA LYS A 215 -25.53 17.29 -32.89
C LYS A 215 -24.67 18.42 -32.29
N LYS A 216 -23.80 18.13 -31.32
CA LYS A 216 -22.90 19.14 -30.71
C LYS A 216 -21.93 19.75 -31.73
N PHE A 217 -21.42 18.97 -32.67
CA PHE A 217 -20.60 19.45 -33.78
C PHE A 217 -21.41 20.29 -34.78
N LEU A 218 -22.65 19.90 -35.10
CA LEU A 218 -23.54 20.70 -35.94
C LEU A 218 -23.94 22.04 -35.28
N TYR A 219 -24.19 22.04 -33.96
CA TYR A 219 -24.56 23.23 -33.19
C TYR A 219 -23.36 24.09 -32.75
N GLY A 220 -22.13 23.56 -32.81
CA GLY A 220 -20.89 24.23 -32.37
C GLY A 220 -20.07 24.91 -33.47
N LYS A 221 -20.63 25.07 -34.69
CA LYS A 221 -19.95 25.79 -35.77
C LYS A 221 -20.26 27.29 -35.69
N LEU A 222 -19.69 27.98 -34.70
CA LEU A 222 -19.50 29.43 -34.76
C LEU A 222 -18.24 29.86 -33.97
N ARG A 223 -17.21 30.23 -34.73
CA ARG A 223 -15.91 30.90 -34.43
C ARG A 223 -14.82 30.14 -33.63
N PRO A 224 -13.63 29.93 -34.23
CA PRO A 224 -12.40 29.63 -33.48
C PRO A 224 -11.83 30.90 -32.85
N ASP A 225 -11.33 30.76 -31.62
CA ASP A 225 -10.76 31.85 -30.81
C ASP A 225 -9.29 32.11 -31.24
N PRO A 226 -8.92 33.33 -31.69
CA PRO A 226 -7.60 33.62 -32.25
C PRO A 226 -6.43 33.47 -31.25
N GLU A 227 -6.68 33.55 -29.95
CA GLU A 227 -5.66 33.35 -28.90
C GLU A 227 -5.16 31.90 -28.78
N LEU A 228 -6.00 30.91 -29.06
CA LEU A 228 -5.61 29.49 -28.97
C LEU A 228 -4.64 29.09 -30.09
N LEU A 229 -4.79 29.69 -31.28
CA LEU A 229 -3.86 29.49 -32.39
C LEU A 229 -2.46 30.04 -32.08
N GLN A 230 -2.39 31.19 -31.40
CA GLN A 230 -1.13 31.80 -30.99
C GLN A 230 -0.41 31.00 -29.90
N ARG A 231 -1.15 30.39 -28.97
CA ARG A 231 -0.58 29.49 -27.94
C ARG A 231 -0.08 28.17 -28.51
N ILE A 232 -0.73 27.63 -29.55
CA ILE A 232 -0.27 26.38 -30.18
C ILE A 232 1.02 26.64 -30.98
N LEU A 233 1.11 27.77 -31.68
CA LEU A 233 2.32 28.18 -32.40
C LEU A 233 3.52 28.40 -31.48
N SER A 234 3.33 28.92 -30.27
CA SER A 234 4.42 29.15 -29.31
C SER A 234 4.83 27.89 -28.52
N LEU A 235 3.98 26.87 -28.47
CA LEU A 235 4.31 25.58 -27.85
C LEU A 235 5.23 24.71 -28.72
N ASP A 236 5.20 24.90 -30.04
CA ASP A 236 6.04 24.16 -30.98
C ASP A 236 7.53 24.59 -30.90
N GLU A 237 7.79 25.83 -30.46
CA GLU A 237 9.14 26.40 -30.40
C GLU A 237 9.96 25.99 -29.16
N SER A 238 9.35 25.42 -28.10
CA SER A 238 10.03 25.24 -26.79
C SER A 238 10.39 23.79 -26.36
N SER A 239 10.23 22.77 -27.20
CA SER A 239 10.43 21.38 -26.76
C SER A 239 11.85 20.80 -27.04
N ASN A 240 12.59 20.59 -25.95
CA ASN A 240 13.98 20.09 -25.86
C ASN A 240 14.15 18.63 -26.39
N PRO A 241 15.13 18.33 -27.27
CA PRO A 241 15.21 17.09 -28.05
C PRO A 241 15.48 15.77 -27.29
N LYS A 242 15.95 15.78 -26.03
CA LYS A 242 16.31 14.55 -25.30
C LYS A 242 15.14 13.78 -24.67
N LYS A 243 13.92 14.33 -24.70
CA LYS A 243 12.69 13.69 -24.15
C LYS A 243 11.82 13.02 -25.22
N ARG A 244 12.31 12.99 -26.48
CA ARG A 244 11.57 12.55 -27.67
C ARG A 244 11.56 11.02 -27.81
N ASP A 245 12.70 10.36 -27.63
CA ASP A 245 12.85 8.94 -27.99
C ASP A 245 12.06 7.97 -27.08
N SER A 246 11.91 8.24 -25.79
CA SER A 246 11.09 7.39 -24.90
C SER A 246 9.58 7.59 -25.12
N LYS A 247 9.17 8.78 -25.54
CA LYS A 247 7.77 9.09 -25.84
C LYS A 247 7.36 8.61 -27.23
N GLU A 248 8.30 8.59 -28.18
CA GLU A 248 8.11 8.09 -29.55
C GLU A 248 7.71 6.60 -29.53
N ASN A 249 8.40 5.78 -28.74
CA ASN A 249 8.13 4.33 -28.64
C ASN A 249 6.76 4.02 -28.00
N GLU A 250 6.37 4.76 -26.95
CA GLU A 250 5.02 4.64 -26.38
C GLU A 250 3.94 5.14 -27.34
N PHE A 251 4.22 6.19 -28.11
CA PHE A 251 3.29 6.74 -29.10
C PHE A 251 3.06 5.76 -30.27
N ILE A 252 4.11 5.06 -30.72
CA ILE A 252 4.01 4.01 -31.75
C ILE A 252 3.13 2.86 -31.25
N HIS A 253 3.32 2.41 -30.01
CA HIS A 253 2.51 1.32 -29.43
C HIS A 253 1.03 1.71 -29.29
N ILE A 254 0.75 2.97 -28.91
CA ILE A 254 -0.62 3.50 -28.83
C ILE A 254 -1.23 3.63 -30.24
N GLN A 255 -0.46 4.03 -31.25
CA GLN A 255 -0.94 4.07 -32.64
C GLN A 255 -1.30 2.68 -33.19
N GLU A 256 -0.55 1.64 -32.83
CA GLU A 256 -0.89 0.26 -33.20
C GLU A 256 -2.21 -0.20 -32.55
N MET A 257 -2.39 0.06 -31.26
CA MET A 257 -3.66 -0.26 -30.59
C MET A 257 -4.84 0.52 -31.18
N LEU A 258 -4.64 1.80 -31.53
CA LEU A 258 -5.68 2.61 -32.19
C LEU A 258 -6.01 2.10 -33.59
N LYS A 259 -5.03 1.62 -34.35
CA LYS A 259 -5.26 0.98 -35.66
C LYS A 259 -6.07 -0.31 -35.50
N GLU A 260 -5.75 -1.13 -34.50
CA GLU A 260 -6.49 -2.36 -34.25
C GLU A 260 -7.95 -2.07 -33.83
N ILE A 261 -8.16 -1.10 -32.93
CA ILE A 261 -9.50 -0.67 -32.53
C ILE A 261 -10.29 -0.11 -33.73
N ASN A 262 -9.67 0.71 -34.59
CA ASN A 262 -10.32 1.23 -35.80
C ASN A 262 -10.67 0.12 -36.80
N SER A 263 -9.83 -0.92 -36.93
CA SER A 263 -10.14 -2.07 -37.78
C SER A 263 -11.35 -2.86 -37.28
N ARG A 264 -11.45 -3.05 -35.96
CA ARG A 264 -12.60 -3.72 -35.32
C ARG A 264 -13.87 -2.89 -35.41
N LEU A 265 -13.77 -1.56 -35.28
CA LEU A 265 -14.89 -0.64 -35.48
C LEU A 265 -15.43 -0.69 -36.91
N LYS A 266 -14.54 -0.75 -37.93
CA LYS A 266 -14.97 -0.87 -39.34
C LYS A 266 -15.78 -2.15 -39.59
N LEU A 267 -15.35 -3.28 -39.04
CA LEU A 267 -16.05 -4.56 -39.15
C LEU A 267 -17.44 -4.56 -38.50
N VAL A 268 -17.66 -3.72 -37.48
CA VAL A 268 -18.95 -3.55 -36.81
C VAL A 268 -19.88 -2.58 -37.56
N THR A 269 -19.33 -1.65 -38.34
CA THR A 269 -20.13 -0.67 -39.11
C THR A 269 -20.57 -1.16 -40.49
N GLU A 270 -19.98 -2.23 -41.04
CA GLU A 270 -20.33 -2.81 -42.36
C GLU A 270 -21.31 -4.01 -42.28
N LYS A 271 -21.93 -4.28 -41.12
CA LYS A 271 -23.05 -5.23 -40.94
C LYS A 271 -24.29 -4.54 -40.37
#